data_AF-A0A2C9L660-F1
#
_entry.id   AF-A0A2C9L660-F1
#
_cell.length_a   1.000
_cell.length_b   1.000
_cell.length_c   1.000
_cell.angle_alpha   90.00
_cell.angle_beta   90.00
_cell.angle_gamma   90.00
#
_symmetry.space_group_name_H-M   'P 1'
#
loop_
_entity.id
_entity.type
_entity.pdbx_description
1 polymer ?
#
loop_
_entity_poly.entity_id
_entity_poly.type
_entity_poly.pdbx_seq_one_letter_code
_entity_poly.pdbx_strand_id
1 'polypeptide(L)' 'MHSRDGVLNGLALWAEYKFGQDVLSTGLLYDDQSHVPKWDKFSKQGVILYHNAKAVKKDIKLNMFVTFNPENGDFCFKVE' A
#
# COMPACT_ATOMS: atom_id res chain seq x y z
N MET A 1 -13.08 3.33 3.32
CA MET A 1 -11.80 2.75 3.80
C MET A 1 -12.13 1.83 4.97
N HIS A 2 -12.01 0.52 4.81
CA HIS A 2 -12.39 -0.45 5.84
C HIS A 2 -11.14 -0.86 6.63
N SER A 3 -11.01 -0.39 7.87
CA SER A 3 -10.05 -0.93 8.84
C SER A 3 -10.58 -2.27 9.38
N ARG A 4 -9.68 -3.23 9.65
CA ARG A 4 -10.03 -4.55 10.19
C ARG A 4 -9.14 -4.87 11.38
N ASP A 5 -9.69 -5.63 12.31
CA ASP A 5 -8.88 -6.33 13.31
C ASP A 5 -8.03 -7.39 12.61
N GLY A 6 -6.80 -7.59 13.07
CA GLY A 6 -5.95 -8.64 12.52
C GLY A 6 -4.48 -8.50 12.88
N VAL A 7 -3.65 -9.17 12.10
CA VAL A 7 -2.21 -9.15 12.22
C VAL A 7 -1.61 -8.50 10.99
N LEU A 8 -0.88 -7.42 11.21
CA LEU A 8 -0.21 -6.66 10.17
C LEU A 8 1.24 -7.16 10.01
N ASN A 9 1.49 -7.84 8.89
CA ASN A 9 2.82 -8.38 8.56
C ASN A 9 3.66 -7.40 7.74
N GLY A 10 3.02 -6.46 7.05
CA GLY A 10 3.71 -5.47 6.24
C GLY A 10 2.74 -4.51 5.57
N LEU A 11 3.31 -3.59 4.79
CA LEU A 11 2.60 -2.59 4.01
C LEU A 11 2.96 -2.77 2.55
N ALA A 12 1.93 -2.98 1.72
CA ALA A 12 2.08 -2.98 0.26
C ALA A 12 1.93 -1.55 -0.28
N LEU A 13 2.80 -1.18 -1.21
CA LEU A 13 2.88 0.14 -1.84
C LEU A 13 2.82 -0.03 -3.35
N TRP A 14 2.01 0.79 -4.01
CA TRP A 14 1.87 0.85 -5.46
C TRP A 14 1.58 2.29 -5.89
N ALA A 15 1.56 2.53 -7.20
CA ALA A 15 1.23 3.82 -7.77
C ALA A 15 -0.08 3.73 -8.56
N GLU A 16 -0.84 4.81 -8.53
CA GLU A 16 -2.00 5.02 -9.39
C GLU A 16 -1.76 6.27 -10.24
N TYR A 17 -2.02 6.14 -11.53
CA TYR A 17 -1.81 7.20 -12.51
C TYR A 17 -3.15 7.58 -13.10
N LYS A 18 -3.49 8.87 -13.04
CA LYS A 18 -4.72 9.41 -13.62
C LYS A 18 -4.45 9.94 -15.03
N PHE A 19 -5.08 9.33 -16.03
CA PHE A 19 -5.02 9.73 -17.43
C PHE A 19 -6.40 10.21 -17.87
N GLY A 20 -6.69 11.51 -17.68
CA GLY A 20 -8.02 12.06 -17.94
C GLY A 20 -9.07 11.51 -16.96
N GLN A 21 -10.01 10.71 -17.45
CA GLN A 21 -11.01 10.02 -16.63
C GLN A 21 -10.56 8.61 -16.20
N ASP A 22 -9.55 8.06 -16.85
CA ASP A 22 -9.05 6.72 -16.57
C ASP A 22 -8.06 6.73 -15.41
N VAL A 23 -8.10 5.68 -14.59
CA VAL A 23 -7.13 5.44 -13.51
C VAL A 23 -6.45 4.12 -13.79
N LEU A 24 -5.12 4.15 -13.98
CA LEU A 24 -4.29 2.97 -14.13
C LEU A 24 -3.59 2.67 -12.80
N SER A 25 -3.76 1.46 -12.29
CA SER A 25 -3.13 0.99 -11.05
C SER A 25 -2.01 0.01 -11.37
N THR A 26 -0.84 0.19 -10.76
CA THR A 26 0.29 -0.77 -10.80
C THR A 26 0.24 -1.78 -9.65
N GLY A 27 -0.83 -1.77 -8.87
CA GLY A 27 -0.98 -2.63 -7.69
C GLY A 27 -2.40 -3.07 -7.53
N LEU A 28 -3.12 -2.46 -6.59
CA LEU A 28 -4.44 -2.93 -6.22
C LEU A 28 -5.43 -2.74 -7.38
N LEU A 29 -6.02 -3.85 -7.84
CA LEU A 29 -7.12 -3.89 -8.77
C LEU A 29 -8.39 -4.13 -7.96
N TYR A 30 -9.38 -3.25 -8.10
CA TYR A 30 -10.66 -3.45 -7.42
C TYR A 30 -11.40 -4.62 -8.06
N ASP A 31 -11.81 -5.57 -7.22
CA ASP A 31 -12.93 -6.46 -7.51
C ASP A 31 -13.68 -6.74 -6.21
N ASP A 32 -14.99 -6.54 -6.28
CA ASP A 32 -15.90 -6.52 -5.15
C ASP A 32 -16.15 -7.94 -4.62
N GLN A 33 -16.75 -8.05 -3.43
CA GLN A 33 -17.23 -9.31 -2.82
C GLN A 33 -16.22 -10.22 -2.13
N SER A 34 -15.01 -10.49 -2.65
CA SER A 34 -14.17 -11.58 -2.09
C SER A 34 -13.32 -11.22 -0.86
N HIS A 35 -13.20 -9.92 -0.52
CA HIS A 35 -12.29 -9.42 0.53
C HIS A 35 -10.81 -9.78 0.38
N VAL A 36 -10.41 -10.41 -0.73
CA VAL A 36 -9.04 -10.74 -1.11
C VAL A 36 -8.58 -9.70 -2.14
N PRO A 37 -7.46 -8.99 -1.89
CA PRO A 37 -6.97 -8.01 -2.85
C PRO A 37 -6.52 -8.71 -4.13
N LYS A 38 -6.97 -8.21 -5.28
CA LYS A 38 -6.42 -8.57 -6.58
C LYS A 38 -5.32 -7.59 -6.93
N TRP A 39 -4.19 -8.11 -7.39
CA TRP A 39 -3.01 -7.31 -7.75
C TRP A 39 -2.80 -7.34 -9.26
N ASP A 40 -2.30 -6.23 -9.79
CA ASP A 40 -1.79 -6.17 -11.15
C ASP A 40 -0.69 -7.22 -11.34
N LYS A 41 -0.81 -8.00 -12.40
CA LYS A 41 0.09 -9.13 -12.70
C LYS A 41 1.31 -8.69 -13.51
N PHE A 42 1.31 -7.47 -14.05
CA PHE A 42 2.36 -6.98 -14.92
C PHE A 42 3.38 -6.10 -14.17
N SER A 43 3.08 -5.72 -12.93
CA SER A 43 3.92 -4.90 -12.08
C SER A 43 4.32 -5.64 -10.81
N LYS A 44 5.52 -5.33 -10.29
CA LYS A 44 5.87 -5.67 -8.90
C LYS A 44 5.46 -4.54 -7.98
N GLN A 45 4.97 -4.89 -6.79
CA GLN A 45 4.65 -3.92 -5.75
C GLN A 45 5.76 -3.84 -4.71
N GLY A 46 5.91 -2.66 -4.10
CA GLY A 46 6.79 -2.47 -2.96
C GLY A 46 6.16 -3.09 -1.71
N VAL A 47 6.95 -3.78 -0.89
CA VAL A 47 6.46 -4.33 0.38
C VAL A 47 7.43 -3.99 1.50
N ILE A 48 6.96 -3.24 2.49
CA ILE A 48 7.69 -3.00 3.75
C ILE A 48 7.21 -4.04 4.75
N LEU A 49 8.07 -5.01 5.06
CA LEU A 49 7.77 -6.04 6.06
C LEU A 49 8.11 -5.53 7.46
N TYR A 50 7.23 -5.79 8.42
CA TYR A 50 7.57 -5.59 9.83
C TYR A 50 8.42 -6.76 10.32
N HIS A 51 9.46 -6.46 11.11
CA HIS A 51 10.29 -7.50 11.72
C HIS A 51 9.46 -8.45 12.58
N ASN A 52 8.49 -7.91 13.32
CA ASN A 52 7.51 -8.67 14.09
C ASN A 52 6.11 -8.23 13.68
N ALA A 53 5.23 -9.21 13.52
CA ALA A 53 3.84 -8.94 13.14
C ALA A 53 3.15 -8.06 14.21
N LYS A 54 2.51 -6.97 13.79
CA LYS A 54 1.82 -6.04 14.69
C LYS A 54 0.35 -6.42 14.80
N ALA A 55 -0.14 -6.70 16.00
CA ALA A 55 -1.58 -6.84 16.22
C ALA A 55 -2.24 -5.46 15.99
N VAL A 56 -3.22 -5.42 15.09
CA VAL A 56 -3.97 -4.21 14.78
C VAL A 56 -5.43 -4.41 15.18
N LYS A 57 -5.98 -3.40 15.84
CA LYS A 57 -7.41 -3.26 16.05
C LYS A 57 -7.96 -2.26 15.05
N LYS A 58 -9.25 -2.35 14.80
CA LYS A 58 -10.02 -1.36 14.09
C LYS A 58 -9.71 0.02 14.67
N ASP A 59 -9.46 0.97 13.77
CA ASP A 59 -9.19 2.37 14.07
C ASP A 59 -7.81 2.68 14.69
N ILE A 60 -6.89 1.69 14.77
CA ILE A 60 -5.47 1.98 14.98
C ILE A 60 -4.92 2.72 13.77
N LYS A 61 -4.22 3.83 14.02
CA LYS A 61 -3.49 4.58 12.99
C LYS A 61 -2.05 4.11 12.93
N LEU A 62 -1.55 3.97 11.71
CA LEU A 62 -0.14 3.75 11.43
C LEU A 62 0.44 5.05 10.88
N ASN A 63 1.60 5.45 11.38
CA ASN A 63 2.27 6.63 10.87
C ASN A 63 3.29 6.19 9.81
N MET A 64 3.11 6.71 8.59
CA MET A 64 4.06 6.54 7.50
C MET A 64 4.54 7.92 7.06
N PHE A 65 5.85 8.07 6.98
CA PHE A 65 6.52 9.24 6.44
C PHE A 65 7.11 8.88 5.09
N VAL A 66 6.86 9.74 4.10
CA VAL A 66 7.35 9.56 2.73
C VAL A 66 8.06 10.83 2.32
N THR A 67 9.30 10.69 1.85
CA THR A 67 10.11 11.79 1.33
C THR A 67 10.49 11.48 -0.11
N PHE A 68 10.17 12.40 -1.03
CA PHE A 68 10.62 12.33 -2.42
C PHE A 68 11.89 13.17 -2.59
N ASN A 69 12.95 12.58 -3.15
CA ASN A 69 14.15 13.29 -3.53
C ASN A 69 14.09 13.63 -5.03
N PRO A 70 13.90 14.91 -5.41
CA PRO A 70 13.79 15.30 -6.81
C PRO A 70 15.10 15.17 -7.60
N GLU A 71 16.25 15.14 -6.93
CA GLU A 71 17.56 15.09 -7.62
C GLU A 71 17.83 13.74 -8.26
N ASN A 72 17.32 12.66 -7.66
CA ASN A 72 17.53 11.29 -8.14
C ASN A 72 16.22 10.53 -8.43
N GLY A 73 15.07 11.11 -8.07
CA GLY A 73 13.75 10.50 -8.28
C GLY A 73 13.36 9.45 -7.25
N ASP A 74 14.13 9.30 -6.17
CA ASP A 74 13.88 8.26 -5.17
C ASP A 74 12.79 8.65 -4.16
N PHE A 75 12.11 7.63 -3.65
CA PHE A 75 11.21 7.74 -2.51
C PHE A 75 11.79 7.00 -1.30
N CYS A 76 11.90 7.71 -0.18
CA CYS A 76 12.27 7.14 1.11
C CYS A 76 11.02 6.97 1.97
N PHE A 77 10.83 5.76 2.52
CA PHE A 77 9.68 5.41 3.35
C PHE A 77 10.12 5.07 4.78
N LYS A 78 9.47 5.66 5.77
CA LYS A 78 9.66 5.33 7.19
C LYS A 78 8.30 5.01 7.81
N VAL A 79 8.24 3.95 8.60
CA VAL A 79 7.02 3.48 9.25
C VAL A 79 7.25 3.39 10.75
N GLU A 80 6.35 3.97 11.54
CA GLU A 80 6.39 3.99 13.01
C GLU A 80 5.19 3.21 13.61
#